data_AF-A0A4Q5NSW1-F1
#
_entry.id   AF-A0A4Q5NSW1-F1
#
_cell.length_a   1.000
_cell.length_b   1.000
_cell.length_c   1.000
_cell.angle_alpha   90.00
_cell.angle_beta   90.00
_cell.angle_gamma   90.00
#
_symmetry.space_group_name_H-M   'P 1'
#
loop_
_entity.id
_entity.type
_entity.pdbx_description
1 polymer ?
#
loop_
_entity_poly.entity_id
_entity_poly.type
_entity_poly.pdbx_seq_one_letter_code
_entity_poly.pdbx_strand_id
1 'polypeptide(L)'
;MNKNIMLLAGGLLAASVLPACAQAQQKVGNIQWPVRLSSAAPAGAELAVQAPAARAILDGWQAQNPVKGDRFLRIVYWTPGDREPAPLYRERLSKIMIDIQAFYAREMERNGFGPRTFKMKKDADGMLEMFVARGDKTRDKYSGDTGDEIRRDSIAALKKAGIDGDKETFLIFCNLTDWDAEKRSATGSSPYYASGTTRKGTAWQSDSPVLSIDGLTDVSEANKVHSGQYGFITLGHYSSIFIGGIAHELGHALSMPHDLERPDQAGWGKSLMGSGNRTYGEELRGDANTESKGHGSFLPFSEALRLASHPSFSGSIKGIDGEPNANLSEVKYSTDGKTITYSAKVTANPAVYGVIAYMDPTGGQDYDATTATAIPDKDGRFSINCNALVKGKSGTLRIVTLQANGAASSAAAGRGTSPEYPYNVSAEGVVDLDAWNAQQQLMPLETAVLSRNRAAVEAMIKSLEAQKAAANILEMARVQLANFDAKVGPAPADATGNTLYLSEAKPSSASVGWLRPTYNRLPVGEDEANSPLLNAAGKYYARGIYAHAPAKHTYNLGGKWGRLTGTGGAAQGKGATVVFVVTGDGKELWRSKMVREGEALPFDVDVKGVNTLELSVEDGGNGVGSDWGLWLDPTLAR
;
A
#
# COMPACT_ATOMS: atom_id res chain seq x y z
N MET A 1 54.18 40.86 22.82
CA MET A 1 55.66 40.79 22.74
C MET A 1 56.10 39.34 22.73
N ASN A 2 57.32 39.03 22.26
CA ASN A 2 57.77 37.68 21.93
C ASN A 2 58.12 36.79 23.14
N LYS A 3 57.81 35.48 23.01
CA LYS A 3 58.58 34.25 23.38
C LYS A 3 57.59 33.07 23.38
N ASN A 4 57.60 32.04 22.53
CA ASN A 4 58.63 31.33 21.72
C ASN A 4 59.50 30.33 22.55
N ILE A 5 59.88 29.19 21.91
CA ILE A 5 60.79 28.10 22.39
C ILE A 5 60.16 27.16 23.46
N MET A 6 60.24 25.81 23.44
CA MET A 6 60.74 24.76 22.51
C MET A 6 59.94 23.42 22.76
N LEU A 7 59.74 22.49 21.80
CA LEU A 7 60.51 21.25 21.50
C LEU A 7 60.85 20.37 22.73
N LEU A 8 60.85 19.02 22.72
CA LEU A 8 60.80 17.92 21.70
C LEU A 8 60.29 16.63 22.45
N ALA A 9 60.07 15.40 21.95
CA ALA A 9 60.25 14.68 20.66
C ALA A 9 59.29 13.46 20.55
N GLY A 10 59.28 12.78 19.39
CA GLY A 10 58.75 11.40 19.19
C GLY A 10 57.38 11.30 18.48
N GLY A 11 57.14 10.38 17.52
CA GLY A 11 58.09 9.41 16.94
C GLY A 11 57.49 8.43 15.91
N LEU A 12 57.24 8.90 14.67
CA LEU A 12 57.07 8.14 13.40
C LEU A 12 55.94 7.07 13.22
N LEU A 13 55.59 6.89 11.93
CA LEU A 13 54.96 5.73 11.27
C LEU A 13 53.46 5.41 11.50
N ALA A 14 52.62 5.86 10.56
CA ALA A 14 51.95 4.97 9.59
C ALA A 14 51.39 5.80 8.40
N ALA A 15 51.29 5.21 7.21
CA ALA A 15 50.68 5.84 6.04
C ALA A 15 49.30 5.22 5.73
N SER A 16 48.34 6.04 5.31
CA SER A 16 47.08 5.58 4.72
C SER A 16 46.84 6.29 3.39
N VAL A 17 46.74 5.51 2.31
CA VAL A 17 46.42 6.01 0.97
C VAL A 17 44.90 5.95 0.79
N LEU A 18 44.29 7.10 0.53
CA LEU A 18 42.90 7.19 0.08
C LEU A 18 42.89 7.51 -1.43
N PRO A 19 42.29 6.65 -2.28
CA PRO A 19 42.15 6.95 -3.70
C PRO A 19 41.07 8.02 -3.89
N ALA A 20 41.42 9.12 -4.58
CA ALA A 20 40.45 10.15 -4.96
C ALA A 20 39.55 9.63 -6.09
N CYS A 21 38.24 9.53 -5.85
CA CYS A 21 37.25 9.26 -6.89
C CYS A 21 36.60 10.57 -7.34
N ALA A 22 36.94 11.06 -8.53
CA ALA A 22 36.61 12.41 -8.97
C ALA A 22 35.32 12.48 -9.81
N GLN A 23 34.36 13.27 -9.30
CA GLN A 23 33.44 14.14 -10.04
C GLN A 23 32.69 13.58 -11.27
N ALA A 24 31.37 13.39 -11.07
CA ALA A 24 30.35 13.61 -12.11
C ALA A 24 29.22 14.52 -11.58
N GLN A 25 29.58 15.65 -10.95
CA GLN A 25 28.59 16.61 -10.45
C GLN A 25 28.07 17.51 -11.59
N GLN A 26 26.83 17.30 -12.01
CA GLN A 26 26.07 18.35 -12.70
C GLN A 26 25.91 19.56 -11.78
N LYS A 27 26.12 20.77 -12.31
CA LYS A 27 25.93 22.04 -11.59
C LYS A 27 24.45 22.35 -11.39
N VAL A 28 23.84 21.73 -10.39
CA VAL A 28 22.60 22.24 -9.78
C VAL A 28 22.99 23.40 -8.86
N GLY A 29 22.23 24.50 -8.87
CA GLY A 29 22.48 25.64 -7.97
C GLY A 29 22.35 25.27 -6.48
N ASN A 30 22.88 26.12 -5.60
CA ASN A 30 22.88 25.93 -4.14
C ASN A 30 21.47 25.99 -3.52
N ILE A 31 20.66 24.96 -3.77
CA ILE A 31 19.42 24.70 -3.04
C ILE A 31 19.80 23.85 -1.83
N GLN A 32 19.86 24.47 -0.66
CA GLN A 32 20.13 23.78 0.61
C GLN A 32 18.85 23.09 1.07
N TRP A 33 18.80 21.77 0.94
CA TRP A 33 17.68 20.93 1.40
C TRP A 33 17.74 20.73 2.93
N PRO A 34 16.61 20.47 3.61
CA PRO A 34 16.59 20.19 5.04
C PRO A 34 17.50 19.00 5.42
N VAL A 35 18.00 19.03 6.66
CA VAL A 35 18.95 18.03 7.19
C VAL A 35 18.33 16.64 7.15
N ARG A 36 18.99 15.73 6.44
CA ARG A 36 18.57 14.33 6.32
C ARG A 36 18.94 13.55 7.57
N LEU A 37 18.03 12.69 8.05
CA LEU A 37 18.38 11.61 8.97
C LEU A 37 19.23 10.57 8.22
N SER A 38 20.25 10.05 8.89
CA SER A 38 21.10 8.99 8.33
C SER A 38 20.27 7.73 8.05
N SER A 39 20.57 7.01 6.96
CA SER A 39 20.01 5.67 6.69
C SER A 39 20.51 4.60 7.68
N ALA A 40 21.44 4.96 8.57
CA ALA A 40 21.89 4.18 9.72
C ALA A 40 21.53 4.82 11.08
N ALA A 41 20.51 5.69 11.14
CA ALA A 41 19.98 6.19 12.40
C ALA A 41 19.22 5.07 13.16
N PRO A 42 19.28 5.03 14.51
CA PRO A 42 18.52 4.05 15.30
C PRO A 42 17.02 4.40 15.33
N ALA A 43 16.17 3.40 15.56
CA ALA A 43 14.72 3.59 15.66
C ALA A 43 14.35 4.65 16.70
N GLY A 44 13.49 5.59 16.30
CA GLY A 44 13.04 6.69 17.14
C GLY A 44 13.91 7.95 17.05
N ALA A 45 15.05 7.91 16.34
CA ALA A 45 15.84 9.11 16.05
C ALA A 45 15.05 10.15 15.23
N GLU A 46 14.04 9.72 14.46
CA GLU A 46 13.11 10.63 13.80
C GLU A 46 12.26 11.44 14.78
N LEU A 47 11.87 10.88 15.92
CA LEU A 47 10.92 11.48 16.87
C LEU A 47 11.45 12.79 17.45
N ALA A 48 12.73 12.82 17.82
CA ALA A 48 13.39 13.97 18.43
C ALA A 48 13.49 15.20 17.50
N VAL A 49 13.41 15.00 16.18
CA VAL A 49 13.52 16.06 15.16
C VAL A 49 12.17 16.36 14.51
N GLN A 50 11.44 15.31 14.11
CA GLN A 50 10.21 15.43 13.34
C GLN A 50 8.99 15.77 14.20
N ALA A 51 8.83 15.18 15.39
CA ALA A 51 7.65 15.48 16.22
C ALA A 51 7.59 16.97 16.64
N PRO A 52 8.70 17.62 17.08
CA PRO A 52 8.69 19.07 17.34
C PRO A 52 8.35 19.92 16.12
N ALA A 53 8.86 19.56 14.92
CA ALA A 53 8.59 20.30 13.69
C ALA A 53 7.13 20.14 13.23
N ALA A 54 6.58 18.91 13.29
CA ALA A 54 5.18 18.63 13.02
C ALA A 54 4.25 19.41 13.96
N ARG A 55 4.54 19.39 15.27
CA ARG A 55 3.81 20.19 16.27
C ARG A 55 3.84 21.68 15.95
N ALA A 56 4.99 22.25 15.59
CA ALA A 56 5.09 23.68 15.27
C ALA A 56 4.13 24.11 14.13
N ILE A 57 3.94 23.26 13.11
CA ILE A 57 2.99 23.51 12.01
C ILE A 57 1.55 23.34 12.49
N LEU A 58 1.25 22.28 13.25
CA LEU A 58 -0.08 22.01 13.80
C LEU A 58 -0.53 23.09 14.79
N ASP A 59 0.29 23.43 15.77
CA ASP A 59 0.01 24.42 16.81
C ASP A 59 -0.14 25.82 16.19
N GLY A 60 0.69 26.16 15.19
CA GLY A 60 0.53 27.38 14.40
C GLY A 60 -0.79 27.43 13.62
N TRP A 61 -1.24 26.31 13.05
CA TRP A 61 -2.55 26.20 12.41
C TRP A 61 -3.71 26.33 13.42
N GLN A 62 -3.60 25.75 14.62
CA GLN A 62 -4.66 25.84 15.64
C GLN A 62 -4.71 27.22 16.32
N ALA A 63 -3.59 27.91 16.48
CA ALA A 63 -3.54 29.25 17.06
C ALA A 63 -4.26 30.31 16.19
N GLN A 64 -4.25 30.14 14.87
CA GLN A 64 -4.94 31.03 13.93
C GLN A 64 -6.42 30.63 13.82
N ASN A 65 -7.35 31.46 14.33
CA ASN A 65 -8.80 31.23 14.25
C ASN A 65 -9.22 29.79 14.67
N PRO A 66 -9.01 29.41 15.95
CA PRO A 66 -9.31 28.07 16.46
C PRO A 66 -10.81 27.73 16.35
N VAL A 67 -11.12 26.53 15.84
CA VAL A 67 -12.47 25.96 15.85
C VAL A 67 -12.45 24.64 16.61
N LYS A 68 -12.61 24.72 17.93
CA LYS A 68 -12.70 23.56 18.82
C LYS A 68 -13.97 22.76 18.50
N GLY A 69 -13.89 21.43 18.62
CA GLY A 69 -15.04 20.56 18.51
C GLY A 69 -14.77 19.19 19.13
N ASP A 70 -15.64 18.79 20.06
CA ASP A 70 -15.49 17.53 20.80
C ASP A 70 -16.09 16.35 20.01
N ARG A 71 -15.23 15.75 19.19
CA ARG A 71 -15.50 14.50 18.48
C ARG A 71 -15.38 13.31 19.43
N PHE A 72 -16.51 12.71 19.76
CA PHE A 72 -16.59 11.48 20.57
C PHE A 72 -16.80 10.26 19.67
N LEU A 73 -16.03 9.20 19.91
CA LEU A 73 -16.33 7.87 19.40
C LEU A 73 -17.70 7.43 19.97
N ARG A 74 -18.62 7.01 19.09
CA ARG A 74 -19.88 6.39 19.53
C ARG A 74 -19.71 4.88 19.60
N ILE A 75 -20.18 4.26 20.67
CA ILE A 75 -20.14 2.80 20.83
C ILE A 75 -21.56 2.28 20.78
N VAL A 76 -21.80 1.31 19.89
CA VAL A 76 -23.07 0.62 19.75
C VAL A 76 -22.88 -0.83 20.13
N TYR A 77 -23.77 -1.37 20.95
CA TYR A 77 -23.88 -2.80 21.19
C TYR A 77 -25.11 -3.32 20.44
N TRP A 78 -24.88 -4.10 19.38
CA TRP A 78 -25.92 -4.63 18.52
C TRP A 78 -26.16 -6.12 18.83
N THR A 79 -27.43 -6.50 18.90
CA THR A 79 -27.87 -7.88 19.15
C THR A 79 -28.92 -8.34 18.12
N PRO A 80 -28.93 -9.60 17.66
CA PRO A 80 -30.03 -10.09 16.82
C PRO A 80 -31.33 -10.16 17.63
N GLY A 81 -32.47 -10.27 16.93
CA GLY A 81 -33.80 -10.18 17.52
C GLY A 81 -34.07 -11.22 18.62
N ASP A 82 -33.48 -12.40 18.46
CA ASP A 82 -33.59 -13.59 19.32
C ASP A 82 -32.59 -13.64 20.49
N ARG A 83 -31.73 -12.63 20.66
CA ARG A 83 -30.74 -12.58 21.75
C ARG A 83 -30.85 -11.33 22.59
N GLU A 84 -30.82 -11.52 23.91
CA GLU A 84 -30.49 -10.46 24.85
C GLU A 84 -28.99 -10.13 24.80
N PRO A 85 -28.60 -8.87 25.09
CA PRO A 85 -27.18 -8.49 25.18
C PRO A 85 -26.38 -9.38 26.12
N ALA A 86 -25.13 -9.69 25.77
CA ALA A 86 -24.33 -10.63 26.57
C ALA A 86 -24.15 -10.15 28.03
N PRO A 87 -24.14 -11.05 29.02
CA PRO A 87 -23.93 -10.69 30.41
C PRO A 87 -22.69 -9.81 30.60
N LEU A 88 -22.86 -8.74 31.40
CA LEU A 88 -21.84 -7.75 31.74
C LEU A 88 -21.15 -7.05 30.53
N TYR A 89 -21.74 -7.07 29.32
CA TYR A 89 -21.12 -6.49 28.12
C TYR A 89 -20.60 -5.07 28.34
N ARG A 90 -21.42 -4.18 28.93
CA ARG A 90 -21.06 -2.78 29.15
C ARG A 90 -19.92 -2.61 30.16
N GLU A 91 -19.76 -3.52 31.12
CA GLU A 91 -18.62 -3.50 32.04
C GLU A 91 -17.34 -4.00 31.35
N ARG A 92 -17.39 -5.20 30.75
CA ARG A 92 -16.25 -5.83 30.05
C ARG A 92 -15.70 -4.91 28.96
N LEU A 93 -16.59 -4.42 28.08
CA LEU A 93 -16.23 -3.57 26.96
C LEU A 93 -15.85 -2.15 27.41
N SER A 94 -16.37 -1.64 28.54
CA SER A 94 -15.85 -0.38 29.11
C SER A 94 -14.40 -0.52 29.55
N LYS A 95 -14.05 -1.60 30.26
CA LYS A 95 -12.66 -1.86 30.68
C LYS A 95 -11.71 -1.97 29.47
N ILE A 96 -12.10 -2.77 28.48
CA ILE A 96 -11.34 -2.98 27.23
C ILE A 96 -11.12 -1.66 26.49
N MET A 97 -12.18 -0.89 26.24
CA MET A 97 -12.09 0.36 25.49
C MET A 97 -11.32 1.47 26.23
N ILE A 98 -11.33 1.46 27.57
CA ILE A 98 -10.51 2.37 28.39
C ILE A 98 -9.02 2.02 28.25
N ASP A 99 -8.64 0.73 28.23
CA ASP A 99 -7.24 0.37 27.99
C ASP A 99 -6.81 0.68 26.55
N ILE A 100 -7.64 0.41 25.53
CA ILE A 100 -7.33 0.80 24.14
C ILE A 100 -7.16 2.33 24.03
N GLN A 101 -8.02 3.12 24.67
CA GLN A 101 -7.87 4.58 24.74
C GLN A 101 -6.54 4.99 25.40
N ALA A 102 -6.11 4.27 26.44
CA ALA A 102 -4.83 4.48 27.11
C ALA A 102 -3.63 4.01 26.26
N PHE A 103 -3.73 2.92 25.51
CA PHE A 103 -2.74 2.48 24.52
C PHE A 103 -2.47 3.58 23.49
N TYR A 104 -3.53 4.09 22.84
CA TYR A 104 -3.40 5.19 21.89
C TYR A 104 -2.81 6.45 22.54
N ALA A 105 -3.13 6.75 23.79
CA ALA A 105 -2.52 7.87 24.51
C ALA A 105 -1.01 7.66 24.78
N ARG A 106 -0.62 6.47 25.30
CA ARG A 106 0.79 6.09 25.54
C ARG A 106 1.61 6.18 24.25
N GLU A 107 1.06 5.68 23.15
CA GLU A 107 1.74 5.66 21.86
C GLU A 107 1.84 7.02 21.18
N MET A 108 0.83 7.87 21.31
CA MET A 108 0.93 9.27 20.88
C MET A 108 1.91 10.08 21.73
N GLU A 109 2.05 9.76 23.02
CA GLU A 109 3.07 10.36 23.89
C GLU A 109 4.48 9.88 23.53
N ARG A 110 4.69 8.56 23.34
CA ARG A 110 5.95 7.96 22.89
C ARG A 110 6.42 8.53 21.55
N ASN A 111 5.50 8.74 20.61
CA ASN A 111 5.77 9.37 19.32
C ASN A 111 5.88 10.91 19.38
N GLY A 112 5.80 11.53 20.56
CA GLY A 112 6.08 12.95 20.76
C GLY A 112 4.92 13.91 20.49
N PHE A 113 3.67 13.45 20.45
CA PHE A 113 2.48 14.31 20.32
C PHE A 113 1.75 14.58 21.66
N GLY A 114 2.30 14.05 22.75
CA GLY A 114 1.68 14.03 24.09
C GLY A 114 0.55 12.99 24.17
N PRO A 115 -0.05 12.78 25.35
CA PRO A 115 -1.04 11.73 25.60
C PRO A 115 -2.43 12.07 25.03
N ARG A 116 -2.48 12.47 23.75
CA ARG A 116 -3.71 12.72 23.00
C ARG A 116 -4.28 11.39 22.49
N THR A 117 -5.59 11.23 22.58
CA THR A 117 -6.30 10.00 22.22
C THR A 117 -7.72 10.34 21.79
N PHE A 118 -8.44 9.39 21.17
CA PHE A 118 -9.84 9.58 20.81
C PHE A 118 -10.70 9.79 22.05
N LYS A 119 -11.68 10.70 21.98
CA LYS A 119 -12.59 10.94 23.12
C LYS A 119 -13.70 9.91 23.15
N MET A 120 -14.08 9.50 24.36
CA MET A 120 -15.27 8.70 24.65
C MET A 120 -16.09 9.40 25.72
N LYS A 121 -17.39 9.11 25.78
CA LYS A 121 -18.26 9.53 26.88
C LYS A 121 -18.42 8.43 27.92
N LYS A 122 -18.73 8.86 29.14
CA LYS A 122 -19.17 8.01 30.26
C LYS A 122 -20.50 8.52 30.78
N ASP A 123 -21.34 7.60 31.26
CA ASP A 123 -22.57 7.95 31.97
C ASP A 123 -22.29 8.20 33.47
N ALA A 124 -23.33 8.51 34.23
CA ALA A 124 -23.22 8.84 35.66
C ALA A 124 -22.68 7.69 36.55
N ASP A 125 -22.67 6.45 36.05
CA ASP A 125 -22.10 5.27 36.70
C ASP A 125 -20.60 5.05 36.38
N GLY A 126 -20.00 5.90 35.53
CA GLY A 126 -18.59 5.83 35.15
C GLY A 126 -18.23 4.79 34.08
N MET A 127 -19.20 3.97 33.64
CA MET A 127 -19.10 3.12 32.45
C MET A 127 -19.35 3.95 31.18
N LEU A 128 -18.97 3.42 30.02
CA LEU A 128 -19.07 4.14 28.74
C LEU A 128 -20.51 4.32 28.26
N GLU A 129 -20.76 5.44 27.57
CA GLU A 129 -21.99 5.68 26.79
C GLU A 129 -22.07 4.62 25.69
N MET A 130 -23.00 3.65 25.82
CA MET A 130 -23.21 2.57 24.85
C MET A 130 -24.67 2.51 24.42
N PHE A 131 -24.91 2.66 23.11
CA PHE A 131 -26.26 2.59 22.53
C PHE A 131 -26.61 1.15 22.20
N VAL A 132 -27.74 0.64 22.69
CA VAL A 132 -28.19 -0.71 22.34
C VAL A 132 -29.02 -0.67 21.06
N ALA A 133 -28.60 -1.45 20.06
CA ALA A 133 -29.34 -1.71 18.83
C ALA A 133 -29.81 -3.18 18.80
N ARG A 134 -30.94 -3.45 18.12
CA ARG A 134 -31.45 -4.80 17.93
C ARG A 134 -31.95 -4.99 16.50
N GLY A 135 -31.51 -6.07 15.85
CA GLY A 135 -32.00 -6.49 14.54
C GLY A 135 -33.37 -7.17 14.58
N ASP A 136 -34.00 -7.32 13.42
CA ASP A 136 -35.35 -7.90 13.28
C ASP A 136 -35.36 -9.44 13.14
N LYS A 137 -34.24 -10.04 12.74
CA LYS A 137 -34.14 -11.49 12.47
C LYS A 137 -33.50 -12.26 13.62
N THR A 138 -33.64 -13.58 13.56
CA THR A 138 -32.89 -14.56 14.36
C THR A 138 -31.39 -14.54 14.02
N ARG A 139 -30.52 -14.92 14.96
CA ARG A 139 -29.06 -14.86 14.79
C ARG A 139 -28.56 -15.59 13.55
N ASP A 140 -29.18 -16.72 13.20
CA ASP A 140 -28.79 -17.54 12.04
C ASP A 140 -28.93 -16.84 10.68
N LYS A 141 -29.51 -15.63 10.64
CA LYS A 141 -29.59 -14.78 9.44
C LYS A 141 -28.45 -13.74 9.34
N TYR A 142 -27.52 -13.73 10.29
CA TYR A 142 -26.41 -12.79 10.34
C TYR A 142 -25.06 -13.52 10.21
N SER A 143 -24.18 -12.93 9.39
CA SER A 143 -22.83 -13.40 9.07
C SER A 143 -21.87 -12.20 8.95
N GLY A 144 -20.60 -12.47 8.65
CA GLY A 144 -19.60 -11.46 8.27
C GLY A 144 -20.10 -10.46 7.21
N ASP A 145 -20.92 -10.92 6.27
CA ASP A 145 -21.43 -10.13 5.13
C ASP A 145 -22.55 -9.15 5.52
N THR A 146 -23.10 -9.26 6.74
CA THR A 146 -24.30 -8.52 7.16
C THR A 146 -24.03 -7.17 7.84
N GLY A 147 -22.78 -6.69 7.81
CA GLY A 147 -22.37 -5.45 8.47
C GLY A 147 -23.19 -4.22 8.07
N ASP A 148 -23.60 -4.10 6.80
CA ASP A 148 -24.43 -2.99 6.33
C ASP A 148 -25.84 -2.97 6.94
N GLU A 149 -26.39 -4.12 7.34
CA GLU A 149 -27.67 -4.18 8.05
C GLU A 149 -27.51 -3.77 9.50
N ILE A 150 -26.52 -4.38 10.16
CA ILE A 150 -26.11 -4.05 11.54
C ILE A 150 -25.79 -2.55 11.68
N ARG A 151 -25.22 -1.93 10.64
CA ARG A 151 -24.96 -0.48 10.57
C ARG A 151 -26.23 0.35 10.48
N ARG A 152 -27.25 -0.08 9.71
CA ARG A 152 -28.56 0.61 9.63
C ARG A 152 -29.26 0.64 10.99
N ASP A 153 -29.29 -0.50 11.69
CA ASP A 153 -29.88 -0.60 13.03
C ASP A 153 -29.12 0.26 14.05
N SER A 154 -27.80 0.26 13.96
CA SER A 154 -26.91 1.08 14.79
C SER A 154 -27.18 2.58 14.61
N ILE A 155 -27.36 3.04 13.37
CA ILE A 155 -27.75 4.42 13.07
C ILE A 155 -29.18 4.72 13.55
N ALA A 156 -30.11 3.77 13.43
CA ALA A 156 -31.46 3.92 13.96
C ALA A 156 -31.49 4.02 15.49
N ALA A 157 -30.56 3.36 16.20
CA ALA A 157 -30.37 3.53 17.65
C ALA A 157 -29.76 4.90 17.99
N LEU A 158 -28.67 5.31 17.33
CA LEU A 158 -28.04 6.62 17.50
C LEU A 158 -29.01 7.79 17.24
N LYS A 159 -29.87 7.67 16.22
CA LYS A 159 -30.88 8.68 15.86
C LYS A 159 -31.91 8.90 16.97
N LYS A 160 -32.26 7.87 17.77
CA LYS A 160 -33.16 8.02 18.94
C LYS A 160 -32.53 8.87 20.05
N ALA A 161 -31.20 8.91 20.13
CA ALA A 161 -30.43 9.78 21.02
C ALA A 161 -30.10 11.15 20.38
N GLY A 162 -30.66 11.48 19.22
CA GLY A 162 -30.39 12.73 18.50
C GLY A 162 -29.03 12.77 17.77
N ILE A 163 -28.34 11.63 17.64
CA ILE A 163 -27.01 11.55 17.01
C ILE A 163 -27.15 11.16 15.53
N ASP A 164 -26.55 11.95 14.65
CA ASP A 164 -26.45 11.67 13.21
C ASP A 164 -25.27 10.74 12.91
N GLY A 165 -25.51 9.42 13.00
CA GLY A 165 -24.47 8.41 12.85
C GLY A 165 -23.72 8.45 11.51
N ASP A 166 -24.33 8.94 10.42
CA ASP A 166 -23.65 9.07 9.12
C ASP A 166 -22.65 10.24 9.04
N LYS A 167 -22.51 11.01 10.12
CA LYS A 167 -21.47 12.03 10.31
C LYS A 167 -20.46 11.68 11.41
N GLU A 168 -20.61 10.55 12.11
CA GLU A 168 -19.78 10.21 13.28
C GLU A 168 -18.77 9.09 12.98
N THR A 169 -17.76 8.95 13.85
CA THR A 169 -16.95 7.73 13.92
C THR A 169 -17.56 6.83 14.99
N PHE A 170 -17.89 5.58 14.64
CA PHE A 170 -18.55 4.66 15.57
C PHE A 170 -18.08 3.20 15.47
N LEU A 171 -18.11 2.54 16.63
CA LEU A 171 -17.67 1.16 16.85
C LEU A 171 -18.89 0.31 17.21
N ILE A 172 -19.12 -0.79 16.49
CA ILE A 172 -20.26 -1.68 16.71
C ILE A 172 -19.76 -3.03 17.25
N PHE A 173 -20.14 -3.35 18.48
CA PHE A 173 -19.96 -4.68 19.06
C PHE A 173 -21.16 -5.57 18.72
N CYS A 174 -20.89 -6.71 18.08
CA CYS A 174 -21.91 -7.62 17.56
C CYS A 174 -22.04 -8.84 18.47
N ASN A 175 -23.24 -9.07 19.02
CA ASN A 175 -23.59 -10.23 19.85
C ASN A 175 -23.87 -11.49 19.01
N LEU A 176 -22.93 -11.85 18.14
CA LEU A 176 -23.06 -12.95 17.18
C LEU A 176 -22.19 -14.18 17.52
N THR A 177 -21.27 -14.06 18.48
CA THR A 177 -20.50 -15.22 18.98
C THR A 177 -21.40 -16.14 19.82
N ASP A 178 -21.36 -17.44 19.53
CA ASP A 178 -21.88 -18.49 20.40
C ASP A 178 -20.79 -18.85 21.42
N TRP A 179 -21.17 -19.00 22.69
CA TRP A 179 -20.29 -19.45 23.75
C TRP A 179 -20.80 -20.75 24.37
N ASP A 180 -20.06 -21.82 24.17
CA ASP A 180 -20.25 -23.10 24.85
C ASP A 180 -19.37 -23.13 26.10
N ALA A 181 -19.99 -22.97 27.26
CA ALA A 181 -19.27 -22.88 28.54
C ALA A 181 -18.64 -24.22 28.98
N GLU A 182 -19.22 -25.35 28.59
CA GLU A 182 -18.72 -26.69 28.95
C GLU A 182 -17.51 -27.07 28.08
N LYS A 183 -17.59 -26.81 26.78
CA LYS A 183 -16.52 -27.08 25.81
C LYS A 183 -15.49 -25.94 25.73
N ARG A 184 -15.72 -24.85 26.48
CA ARG A 184 -14.99 -23.57 26.41
C ARG A 184 -14.80 -23.06 24.98
N SER A 185 -15.82 -23.15 24.13
CA SER A 185 -15.71 -22.84 22.71
C SER A 185 -16.44 -21.56 22.33
N ALA A 186 -15.77 -20.72 21.54
CA ALA A 186 -16.29 -19.49 20.97
C ALA A 186 -16.36 -19.63 19.44
N THR A 187 -17.56 -19.61 18.86
CA THR A 187 -17.79 -19.83 17.42
C THR A 187 -18.82 -18.86 16.84
N GLY A 188 -18.75 -18.58 15.55
CA GLY A 188 -19.67 -17.66 14.87
C GLY A 188 -18.98 -16.85 13.78
N SER A 189 -19.75 -15.97 13.13
CA SER A 189 -19.27 -15.05 12.10
C SER A 189 -19.90 -13.68 12.34
N SER A 190 -19.11 -12.78 12.94
CA SER A 190 -19.42 -11.35 12.99
C SER A 190 -18.77 -10.66 11.80
N PRO A 191 -19.34 -9.54 11.29
CA PRO A 191 -18.59 -8.60 10.48
C PRO A 191 -17.37 -8.13 11.30
N TYR A 192 -16.19 -8.27 10.72
CA TYR A 192 -14.91 -7.98 11.37
C TYR A 192 -14.00 -7.29 10.36
N TYR A 193 -14.24 -6.00 10.23
CA TYR A 193 -13.58 -5.07 9.31
C TYR A 193 -13.99 -3.65 9.69
N ALA A 194 -13.37 -2.65 9.07
CA ALA A 194 -13.69 -1.25 9.27
C ALA A 194 -13.37 -0.39 8.03
N SER A 195 -13.91 0.83 8.04
CA SER A 195 -13.53 1.87 7.09
C SER A 195 -13.70 3.25 7.71
N GLY A 196 -12.87 4.21 7.31
CA GLY A 196 -12.87 5.53 7.93
C GLY A 196 -12.28 6.63 7.07
N THR A 197 -12.50 7.84 7.58
CA THR A 197 -12.09 9.13 7.03
C THR A 197 -11.92 10.09 8.20
N THR A 198 -11.30 11.24 7.96
CA THR A 198 -11.20 12.33 8.94
C THR A 198 -12.54 12.81 9.52
N ARG A 199 -13.64 12.55 8.80
CA ARG A 199 -15.00 13.05 9.09
C ARG A 199 -15.88 12.00 9.75
N LYS A 200 -15.69 10.72 9.46
CA LYS A 200 -16.54 9.60 9.90
C LYS A 200 -15.89 8.25 9.65
N GLY A 201 -16.36 7.23 10.34
CA GLY A 201 -15.95 5.83 10.12
C GLY A 201 -16.85 4.85 10.83
N THR A 202 -16.81 3.59 10.41
CA THR A 202 -17.51 2.49 11.06
C THR A 202 -16.56 1.31 11.19
N ALA A 203 -16.44 0.77 12.40
CA ALA A 203 -15.74 -0.48 12.69
C ALA A 203 -16.73 -1.48 13.28
N TRP A 204 -16.72 -2.71 12.76
CA TRP A 204 -17.54 -3.82 13.25
C TRP A 204 -16.65 -4.79 14.00
N GLN A 205 -17.12 -5.26 15.16
CA GLN A 205 -16.36 -6.09 16.09
C GLN A 205 -17.22 -7.22 16.66
N SER A 206 -16.60 -8.37 16.94
CA SER A 206 -17.24 -9.45 17.68
C SER A 206 -17.11 -9.22 19.19
N ASP A 207 -18.22 -9.29 19.93
CA ASP A 207 -18.18 -9.52 21.38
C ASP A 207 -18.29 -11.02 21.68
N SER A 208 -17.71 -11.47 22.78
CA SER A 208 -17.99 -12.80 23.33
C SER A 208 -18.02 -12.75 24.87
N PRO A 209 -18.82 -13.59 25.55
CA PRO A 209 -18.92 -13.59 27.01
C PRO A 209 -17.59 -13.78 27.77
N VAL A 210 -16.55 -14.33 27.14
CA VAL A 210 -15.21 -14.52 27.73
C VAL A 210 -14.20 -13.43 27.37
N LEU A 211 -14.55 -12.49 26.49
CA LEU A 211 -13.67 -11.38 26.14
C LEU A 211 -13.59 -10.39 27.31
N SER A 212 -12.43 -10.33 27.97
CA SER A 212 -12.12 -9.42 29.09
C SER A 212 -10.67 -8.95 29.03
N ILE A 213 -10.43 -7.71 29.48
CA ILE A 213 -9.06 -7.17 29.67
C ILE A 213 -8.27 -8.01 30.68
N ASP A 214 -8.94 -8.51 31.72
CA ASP A 214 -8.35 -9.32 32.79
C ASP A 214 -7.84 -10.68 32.25
N GLY A 215 -8.29 -11.09 31.06
CA GLY A 215 -7.84 -12.30 30.38
C GLY A 215 -6.46 -12.17 29.73
N LEU A 216 -5.93 -10.96 29.49
CA LEU A 216 -4.66 -10.76 28.77
C LEU A 216 -3.44 -11.45 29.42
N THR A 217 -3.43 -11.60 30.74
CA THR A 217 -2.35 -12.26 31.48
C THR A 217 -2.52 -13.78 31.62
N ASP A 218 -3.64 -14.34 31.15
CA ASP A 218 -3.98 -15.76 31.38
C ASP A 218 -3.24 -16.70 30.42
N VAL A 219 -2.19 -17.35 30.93
CA VAL A 219 -1.40 -18.40 30.28
C VAL A 219 -1.84 -19.82 30.66
N SER A 220 -2.99 -19.99 31.35
CA SER A 220 -3.41 -21.28 31.89
C SER A 220 -3.92 -22.25 30.81
N GLU A 221 -3.31 -23.44 30.76
CA GLU A 221 -3.79 -24.58 29.97
C GLU A 221 -5.24 -24.96 30.30
N ALA A 222 -5.65 -24.85 31.58
CA ALA A 222 -7.01 -25.17 32.02
C ALA A 222 -8.05 -24.12 31.57
N ASN A 223 -7.62 -22.89 31.29
CA ASN A 223 -8.49 -21.80 30.83
C ASN A 223 -8.47 -21.63 29.31
N LYS A 224 -7.87 -22.55 28.55
CA LYS A 224 -7.87 -22.48 27.07
C LYS A 224 -9.29 -22.34 26.50
N VAL A 225 -9.37 -21.65 25.38
CA VAL A 225 -10.59 -21.39 24.61
C VAL A 225 -10.44 -22.04 23.24
N HIS A 226 -11.46 -22.80 22.83
CA HIS A 226 -11.57 -23.32 21.47
C HIS A 226 -12.22 -22.26 20.57
N SER A 227 -11.40 -21.44 19.93
CA SER A 227 -11.82 -20.46 18.93
C SER A 227 -12.09 -21.15 17.59
N GLY A 228 -13.26 -20.91 16.99
CA GLY A 228 -13.60 -21.45 15.67
C GLY A 228 -12.65 -21.06 14.53
N GLN A 229 -11.84 -20.01 14.71
CA GLN A 229 -10.86 -19.52 13.73
C GLN A 229 -9.41 -19.92 14.07
N TYR A 230 -9.09 -20.08 15.36
CA TYR A 230 -7.69 -20.24 15.84
C TYR A 230 -7.44 -21.55 16.61
N GLY A 231 -8.45 -22.41 16.76
CA GLY A 231 -8.34 -23.65 17.53
C GLY A 231 -8.19 -23.42 19.04
N PHE A 232 -7.47 -24.31 19.72
CA PHE A 232 -7.24 -24.24 21.17
C PHE A 232 -6.09 -23.29 21.52
N ILE A 233 -6.43 -22.10 22.02
CA ILE A 233 -5.48 -21.06 22.46
C ILE A 233 -5.72 -20.67 23.92
N THR A 234 -4.73 -20.11 24.60
CA THR A 234 -4.90 -19.58 25.97
C THR A 234 -5.87 -18.40 25.99
N LEU A 235 -6.50 -18.11 27.14
CA LEU A 235 -7.38 -16.95 27.26
C LEU A 235 -6.62 -15.62 27.05
N GLY A 236 -5.32 -15.57 27.37
CA GLY A 236 -4.43 -14.46 27.02
C GLY A 236 -4.27 -14.27 25.52
N HIS A 237 -4.07 -15.35 24.75
CA HIS A 237 -3.92 -15.24 23.29
C HIS A 237 -5.26 -14.93 22.62
N TYR A 238 -6.37 -15.48 23.13
CA TYR A 238 -7.72 -15.10 22.71
C TYR A 238 -7.98 -13.60 22.96
N SER A 239 -7.67 -13.11 24.16
CA SER A 239 -7.84 -11.70 24.53
C SER A 239 -6.93 -10.80 23.69
N SER A 240 -5.67 -11.16 23.44
CA SER A 240 -4.77 -10.37 22.58
C SER A 240 -5.29 -10.22 21.16
N ILE A 241 -5.78 -11.30 20.54
CA ILE A 241 -6.31 -11.27 19.16
C ILE A 241 -7.57 -10.40 19.09
N PHE A 242 -8.54 -10.61 19.98
CA PHE A 242 -9.82 -9.90 19.88
C PHE A 242 -9.75 -8.47 20.43
N ILE A 243 -8.91 -8.15 21.42
CA ILE A 243 -8.68 -6.76 21.89
C ILE A 243 -7.80 -5.99 20.92
N GLY A 244 -6.72 -6.61 20.42
CA GLY A 244 -5.85 -6.00 19.42
C GLY A 244 -6.56 -5.73 18.10
N GLY A 245 -7.47 -6.62 17.69
CA GLY A 245 -8.36 -6.40 16.55
C GLY A 245 -9.38 -5.26 16.78
N ILE A 246 -9.95 -5.10 17.99
CA ILE A 246 -10.77 -3.91 18.31
C ILE A 246 -9.96 -2.63 18.11
N ALA A 247 -8.69 -2.61 18.54
CA ALA A 247 -7.81 -1.45 18.36
C ALA A 247 -7.45 -1.21 16.87
N HIS A 248 -7.07 -2.25 16.13
CA HIS A 248 -6.72 -2.20 14.70
C HIS A 248 -7.87 -1.66 13.84
N GLU A 249 -9.07 -2.24 13.98
CA GLU A 249 -10.26 -1.87 13.20
C GLU A 249 -10.77 -0.47 13.59
N LEU A 250 -10.63 -0.08 14.87
CA LEU A 250 -10.84 1.31 15.28
C LEU A 250 -9.83 2.26 14.59
N GLY A 251 -8.59 1.83 14.37
CA GLY A 251 -7.59 2.55 13.59
C GLY A 251 -8.03 2.84 12.16
N HIS A 252 -8.57 1.85 11.45
CA HIS A 252 -9.16 2.06 10.12
C HIS A 252 -10.37 3.00 10.16
N ALA A 253 -11.25 2.90 11.17
CA ALA A 253 -12.34 3.86 11.38
C ALA A 253 -11.85 5.29 11.74
N LEU A 254 -10.58 5.42 12.16
CA LEU A 254 -9.83 6.66 12.37
C LEU A 254 -8.90 7.00 11.19
N SER A 255 -9.16 6.44 10.00
CA SER A 255 -8.47 6.72 8.72
C SER A 255 -7.05 6.15 8.57
N MET A 256 -6.58 5.25 9.44
CA MET A 256 -5.26 4.60 9.33
C MET A 256 -5.29 3.48 8.25
N PRO A 257 -4.33 3.40 7.31
CA PRO A 257 -4.10 2.23 6.46
C PRO A 257 -3.38 1.11 7.23
N HIS A 258 -3.07 -0.02 6.58
CA HIS A 258 -2.06 -0.94 7.08
C HIS A 258 -0.63 -0.37 6.95
N ASP A 259 0.27 -0.84 7.81
CA ASP A 259 1.72 -0.71 7.64
C ASP A 259 2.48 -1.87 8.32
N LEU A 260 3.78 -1.97 8.05
CA LEU A 260 4.68 -2.96 8.65
C LEU A 260 5.79 -2.29 9.46
N GLU A 261 6.12 -2.85 10.64
CA GLU A 261 7.27 -2.37 11.40
C GLU A 261 8.59 -2.46 10.61
N ARG A 262 9.40 -1.41 10.67
CA ARG A 262 10.72 -1.44 10.02
C ARG A 262 11.68 -2.40 10.77
N PRO A 263 12.73 -2.94 10.12
CA PRO A 263 13.72 -3.79 10.77
C PRO A 263 14.42 -3.16 11.99
N ASP A 264 14.58 -1.84 12.06
CA ASP A 264 15.13 -1.13 13.23
C ASP A 264 14.14 -1.07 14.41
N GLN A 265 12.83 -1.14 14.15
CA GLN A 265 11.76 -1.08 15.14
C GLN A 265 11.42 -2.45 15.77
N ALA A 266 12.09 -3.54 15.36
CA ALA A 266 11.76 -4.90 15.80
C ALA A 266 11.85 -5.14 17.33
N GLY A 267 12.55 -4.27 18.07
CA GLY A 267 12.58 -4.26 19.54
C GLY A 267 11.41 -3.52 20.21
N TRP A 268 10.43 -3.05 19.44
CA TRP A 268 9.19 -2.42 19.92
C TRP A 268 7.96 -3.33 19.75
N GLY A 269 8.12 -4.53 19.20
CA GLY A 269 7.02 -5.47 18.91
C GLY A 269 6.51 -5.36 17.49
N LYS A 270 5.19 -5.40 17.31
CA LYS A 270 4.53 -5.33 15.99
C LYS A 270 3.77 -4.02 15.80
N SER A 271 3.75 -3.49 14.57
CA SER A 271 2.83 -2.38 14.28
C SER A 271 1.39 -2.85 14.49
N LEU A 272 0.58 -2.06 15.22
CA LEU A 272 -0.85 -2.34 15.41
C LEU A 272 -1.55 -2.54 14.06
N MET A 273 -1.19 -1.73 13.06
CA MET A 273 -1.80 -1.75 11.73
C MET A 273 -1.19 -2.81 10.79
N GLY A 274 -0.15 -3.52 11.24
CA GLY A 274 0.33 -4.76 10.66
C GLY A 274 -0.29 -5.96 11.37
N SER A 275 0.53 -6.94 11.76
CA SER A 275 0.10 -8.10 12.57
C SER A 275 -0.12 -7.78 14.07
N GLY A 276 0.07 -6.53 14.50
CA GLY A 276 -0.07 -6.13 15.91
C GLY A 276 -1.48 -6.22 16.47
N ASN A 277 -2.48 -6.50 15.61
CA ASN A 277 -3.81 -6.90 16.04
C ASN A 277 -3.85 -8.25 16.78
N ARG A 278 -2.82 -9.11 16.64
CA ARG A 278 -2.70 -10.39 17.36
C ARG A 278 -1.88 -10.30 18.64
N THR A 279 -0.97 -9.33 18.73
CA THR A 279 0.08 -9.26 19.77
C THR A 279 -0.24 -8.30 20.92
N TYR A 280 -1.43 -7.69 20.93
CA TYR A 280 -1.82 -6.68 21.92
C TYR A 280 -1.77 -7.25 23.35
N GLY A 281 -0.96 -6.66 24.24
CA GLY A 281 -0.80 -7.14 25.61
C GLY A 281 0.08 -8.38 25.77
N GLU A 282 0.81 -8.83 24.73
CA GLU A 282 1.83 -9.90 24.87
C GLU A 282 2.94 -9.53 25.86
N GLU A 283 3.26 -8.24 25.99
CA GLU A 283 4.22 -7.71 26.95
C GLU A 283 3.80 -7.92 28.41
N LEU A 284 2.50 -8.11 28.67
CA LEU A 284 1.96 -8.45 30.00
C LEU A 284 2.16 -9.94 30.34
N ARG A 285 2.47 -10.79 29.34
CA ARG A 285 2.79 -12.22 29.51
C ARG A 285 4.29 -12.51 29.44
N GLY A 286 5.04 -11.69 28.70
CA GLY A 286 6.49 -11.85 28.53
C GLY A 286 6.91 -13.09 27.73
N ASP A 287 6.00 -13.67 26.93
CA ASP A 287 6.29 -14.89 26.17
C ASP A 287 7.16 -14.57 24.93
N ALA A 288 8.46 -14.86 25.06
CA ALA A 288 9.47 -14.68 24.01
C ALA A 288 9.24 -15.56 22.76
N ASN A 289 8.30 -16.52 22.77
CA ASN A 289 7.99 -17.40 21.64
C ASN A 289 6.86 -16.88 20.74
N THR A 290 6.28 -15.72 21.07
CA THR A 290 5.20 -15.05 20.31
C THR A 290 5.70 -14.34 19.04
N GLU A 291 4.76 -13.90 18.17
CA GLU A 291 5.09 -13.09 16.98
C GLU A 291 5.80 -11.77 17.33
N SER A 292 5.49 -11.15 18.48
CA SER A 292 6.21 -9.96 18.98
C SER A 292 7.44 -10.27 19.84
N LYS A 293 7.67 -11.54 20.20
CA LYS A 293 8.64 -12.00 21.21
C LYS A 293 8.42 -11.38 22.61
N GLY A 294 7.17 -11.12 22.97
CA GLY A 294 6.79 -10.55 24.25
C GLY A 294 7.01 -9.03 24.33
N HIS A 295 7.08 -8.34 23.19
CA HIS A 295 7.15 -6.88 23.13
C HIS A 295 5.78 -6.19 22.93
N GLY A 296 4.76 -6.94 22.51
CA GLY A 296 3.40 -6.42 22.34
C GLY A 296 3.14 -5.78 20.97
N SER A 297 2.35 -4.71 20.98
CA SER A 297 1.98 -3.91 19.80
C SER A 297 2.39 -2.45 20.00
N PHE A 298 2.62 -1.71 18.91
CA PHE A 298 2.95 -0.28 18.96
C PHE A 298 2.37 0.49 17.76
N LEU A 299 2.37 1.82 17.81
CA LEU A 299 2.08 2.69 16.65
C LEU A 299 3.39 3.24 16.08
N PRO A 300 3.72 2.94 14.82
CA PRO A 300 4.80 3.62 14.10
C PRO A 300 4.54 5.13 13.95
N PHE A 301 5.60 5.89 13.70
CA PHE A 301 5.53 7.35 13.61
C PHE A 301 4.70 7.86 12.40
N SER A 302 4.54 7.04 11.35
CA SER A 302 3.57 7.23 10.25
C SER A 302 2.17 7.46 10.79
N GLU A 303 1.68 6.53 11.59
CA GLU A 303 0.30 6.54 12.06
C GLU A 303 0.10 7.48 13.24
N ALA A 304 1.12 7.64 14.10
CA ALA A 304 1.09 8.71 15.11
C ALA A 304 1.07 10.12 14.48
N LEU A 305 1.79 10.34 13.37
CA LEU A 305 1.65 11.57 12.58
C LEU A 305 0.22 11.74 12.09
N ARG A 306 -0.34 10.74 11.39
CA ARG A 306 -1.71 10.77 10.84
C ARG A 306 -2.76 11.11 11.91
N LEU A 307 -2.66 10.50 13.10
CA LEU A 307 -3.55 10.76 14.22
C LEU A 307 -3.34 12.14 14.88
N ALA A 308 -2.16 12.75 14.76
CA ALA A 308 -1.84 14.01 15.45
C ALA A 308 -2.76 15.18 15.04
N SER A 309 -3.21 15.22 13.79
CA SER A 309 -4.19 16.21 13.28
C SER A 309 -5.64 15.70 13.27
N HIS A 310 -5.87 14.39 13.31
CA HIS A 310 -7.21 13.79 13.18
C HIS A 310 -8.20 14.39 14.20
N PRO A 311 -9.40 14.86 13.79
CA PRO A 311 -10.31 15.62 14.66
C PRO A 311 -10.65 14.96 16.02
N SER A 312 -10.77 13.62 16.05
CA SER A 312 -11.01 12.85 17.28
C SER A 312 -9.88 12.96 18.32
N PHE A 313 -8.65 13.27 17.90
CA PHE A 313 -7.43 13.37 18.74
C PHE A 313 -6.99 14.82 18.94
N SER A 314 -7.15 15.67 17.92
CA SER A 314 -6.71 17.08 17.97
C SER A 314 -7.70 17.99 18.72
N GLY A 315 -8.95 17.55 18.94
CA GLY A 315 -9.99 18.35 19.58
C GLY A 315 -10.45 19.56 18.75
N SER A 316 -10.11 19.56 17.46
CA SER A 316 -10.38 20.63 16.51
C SER A 316 -11.13 20.09 15.30
N ILE A 317 -12.17 20.81 14.90
CA ILE A 317 -12.92 20.56 13.67
C ILE A 317 -12.61 21.61 12.60
N LYS A 318 -11.53 22.39 12.80
CA LYS A 318 -11.13 23.49 11.91
C LYS A 318 -10.76 22.96 10.52
N GLY A 319 -11.67 23.17 9.57
CA GLY A 319 -11.50 22.73 8.17
C GLY A 319 -11.78 21.24 7.94
N ILE A 320 -12.52 20.57 8.84
CA ILE A 320 -12.83 19.13 8.77
C ILE A 320 -13.44 18.66 7.44
N ASP A 321 -14.18 19.55 6.75
CA ASP A 321 -14.81 19.26 5.46
C ASP A 321 -13.90 19.51 4.24
N GLY A 322 -12.70 20.07 4.45
CA GLY A 322 -11.75 20.40 3.38
C GLY A 322 -11.06 19.18 2.77
N GLU A 323 -11.13 19.08 1.45
CA GLU A 323 -10.42 18.06 0.65
C GLU A 323 -8.89 18.22 0.72
N PRO A 324 -8.11 17.14 0.59
CA PRO A 324 -6.66 17.24 0.41
C PRO A 324 -6.34 17.95 -0.92
N ASN A 325 -5.46 18.95 -0.87
CA ASN A 325 -5.12 19.81 -2.01
C ASN A 325 -3.60 20.05 -2.17
N ALA A 326 -2.78 19.20 -1.57
CA ALA A 326 -1.34 19.26 -1.67
C ALA A 326 -0.83 19.02 -3.11
N ASN A 327 -0.05 19.96 -3.63
CA ASN A 327 0.67 19.81 -4.89
C ASN A 327 2.16 19.50 -4.61
N LEU A 328 2.70 18.48 -5.28
CA LEU A 328 4.12 18.13 -5.22
C LEU A 328 4.85 18.61 -6.47
N SER A 329 5.97 19.30 -6.25
CA SER A 329 6.79 19.97 -7.25
C SER A 329 8.28 19.77 -6.96
N GLU A 330 9.16 20.09 -7.93
CA GLU A 330 10.62 19.92 -7.79
C GLU A 330 11.05 18.50 -7.35
N VAL A 331 10.28 17.47 -7.74
CA VAL A 331 10.47 16.08 -7.32
C VAL A 331 11.82 15.55 -7.80
N LYS A 332 12.53 14.87 -6.90
CA LYS A 332 13.75 14.11 -7.17
C LYS A 332 13.64 12.75 -6.51
N TYR A 333 14.00 11.72 -7.26
CA TYR A 333 13.97 10.33 -6.87
C TYR A 333 15.33 9.73 -7.28
N SER A 334 16.10 9.25 -6.31
CA SER A 334 17.48 8.81 -6.52
C SER A 334 17.90 7.77 -5.50
N THR A 335 18.91 6.96 -5.80
CA THR A 335 19.43 5.95 -4.87
C THR A 335 20.92 6.16 -4.55
N ASP A 336 21.34 5.76 -3.35
CA ASP A 336 22.76 5.60 -2.95
C ASP A 336 23.28 4.16 -3.16
N GLY A 337 22.43 3.27 -3.70
CA GLY A 337 22.64 1.83 -3.84
C GLY A 337 21.75 0.99 -2.92
N LYS A 338 21.34 1.49 -1.74
CA LYS A 338 20.47 0.75 -0.80
C LYS A 338 19.32 1.58 -0.20
N THR A 339 19.46 2.90 -0.21
CA THR A 339 18.46 3.87 0.23
C THR A 339 17.83 4.52 -0.99
N ILE A 340 16.50 4.53 -1.08
CA ILE A 340 15.78 5.45 -1.97
C ILE A 340 15.68 6.80 -1.26
N THR A 341 16.26 7.85 -1.85
CA THR A 341 16.01 9.24 -1.45
C THR A 341 14.88 9.79 -2.31
N TYR A 342 13.76 10.14 -1.68
CA TYR A 342 12.72 10.96 -2.28
C TYR A 342 12.80 12.39 -1.73
N SER A 343 12.80 13.42 -2.57
CA SER A 343 12.75 14.81 -2.10
C SER A 343 11.91 15.66 -3.02
N ALA A 344 11.04 16.50 -2.47
CA ALA A 344 10.17 17.38 -3.23
C ALA A 344 9.85 18.67 -2.46
N LYS A 345 9.16 19.59 -3.13
CA LYS A 345 8.52 20.76 -2.54
C LYS A 345 7.01 20.59 -2.59
N VAL A 346 6.35 20.65 -1.44
CA VAL A 346 4.89 20.62 -1.30
C VAL A 346 4.31 22.02 -1.10
N THR A 347 3.16 22.30 -1.72
CA THR A 347 2.33 23.48 -1.44
C THR A 347 0.88 23.04 -1.19
N ALA A 348 0.23 23.60 -0.17
CA ALA A 348 -1.12 23.21 0.24
C ALA A 348 -1.78 24.29 1.12
N ASN A 349 -3.11 24.25 1.25
CA ASN A 349 -3.83 25.04 2.26
C ASN A 349 -5.07 24.26 2.74
N PRO A 350 -5.12 23.73 3.98
CA PRO A 350 -4.17 23.94 5.08
C PRO A 350 -2.76 23.41 4.82
N ALA A 351 -1.77 23.90 5.55
CA ALA A 351 -0.38 23.47 5.39
C ALA A 351 -0.20 21.96 5.63
N VAL A 352 0.71 21.35 4.86
CA VAL A 352 1.16 19.98 5.10
C VAL A 352 2.13 19.98 6.29
N TYR A 353 1.81 19.22 7.33
CA TYR A 353 2.62 19.12 8.55
C TYR A 353 3.46 17.84 8.62
N GLY A 354 3.29 16.91 7.66
CA GLY A 354 4.05 15.67 7.56
C GLY A 354 3.82 14.99 6.22
N VAL A 355 4.80 14.23 5.78
CA VAL A 355 4.74 13.38 4.57
C VAL A 355 5.21 11.98 4.96
N ILE A 356 4.43 10.96 4.59
CA ILE A 356 4.75 9.55 4.73
C ILE A 356 5.08 9.00 3.33
N ALA A 357 6.15 8.23 3.23
CA ALA A 357 6.41 7.34 2.12
C ALA A 357 6.17 5.90 2.59
N TYR A 358 5.18 5.22 2.00
CA TYR A 358 4.98 3.79 2.16
C TYR A 358 5.84 3.08 1.09
N MET A 359 6.59 2.06 1.51
CA MET A 359 7.43 1.20 0.66
C MET A 359 6.65 -0.09 0.39
N ASP A 360 5.77 -0.06 -0.62
CA ASP A 360 4.84 -1.16 -0.93
C ASP A 360 5.52 -2.21 -1.83
N PRO A 361 5.93 -3.39 -1.33
CA PRO A 361 6.55 -4.40 -2.18
C PRO A 361 5.49 -5.15 -3.01
N THR A 362 5.89 -5.64 -4.18
CA THR A 362 4.97 -6.37 -5.08
C THR A 362 4.45 -7.67 -4.44
N GLY A 363 3.13 -7.77 -4.29
CA GLY A 363 2.41 -9.02 -4.00
C GLY A 363 2.11 -9.33 -2.52
N GLY A 364 2.30 -8.36 -1.61
CA GLY A 364 2.01 -8.51 -0.17
C GLY A 364 0.69 -7.90 0.31
N GLN A 365 -0.09 -7.28 -0.58
CA GLN A 365 -1.12 -6.27 -0.25
C GLN A 365 -0.45 -5.03 0.41
N ASP A 366 -1.10 -4.35 1.34
CA ASP A 366 -0.54 -3.22 2.09
C ASP A 366 -0.05 -3.58 3.51
N TYR A 367 -0.25 -4.83 3.95
CA TYR A 367 0.23 -5.35 5.25
C TYR A 367 1.77 -5.48 5.38
N ASP A 368 2.52 -5.47 4.27
CA ASP A 368 3.99 -5.49 4.29
C ASP A 368 4.64 -4.16 3.86
N ALA A 369 3.84 -3.09 3.78
CA ALA A 369 4.29 -1.73 3.48
C ALA A 369 5.01 -1.07 4.67
N THR A 370 6.34 -1.06 4.66
CA THR A 370 7.11 -0.32 5.69
C THR A 370 7.06 1.20 5.44
N THR A 371 7.27 2.02 6.48
CA THR A 371 7.09 3.48 6.38
C THR A 371 8.34 4.31 6.70
N ALA A 372 8.53 5.38 5.93
CA ALA A 372 9.50 6.45 6.20
C ALA A 372 8.81 7.82 6.16
N THR A 373 9.32 8.80 6.90
CA THR A 373 8.63 10.09 7.12
C THR A 373 9.55 11.29 6.96
N ALA A 374 8.99 12.45 6.58
CA ALA A 374 9.64 13.75 6.70
C ALA A 374 8.62 14.86 7.00
N ILE A 375 9.10 15.95 7.58
CA ILE A 375 8.35 17.19 7.82
C ILE A 375 8.81 18.24 6.79
N PRO A 376 7.89 18.94 6.09
CA PRO A 376 8.27 20.07 5.24
C PRO A 376 8.89 21.23 6.04
N ASP A 377 9.89 21.89 5.45
CA ASP A 377 10.40 23.16 5.95
C ASP A 377 9.45 24.33 5.64
N LYS A 378 9.82 25.54 6.07
CA LYS A 378 9.04 26.76 5.87
C LYS A 378 8.76 27.12 4.40
N ASP A 379 9.53 26.58 3.46
CA ASP A 379 9.38 26.80 2.02
C ASP A 379 8.71 25.59 1.33
N GLY A 380 8.23 24.63 2.11
CA GLY A 380 7.56 23.40 1.68
C GLY A 380 8.51 22.26 1.28
N ARG A 381 9.83 22.38 1.48
CA ARG A 381 10.79 21.36 1.01
C ARG A 381 10.95 20.24 2.03
N PHE A 382 11.06 19.00 1.54
CA PHE A 382 11.33 17.83 2.38
C PHE A 382 12.20 16.80 1.65
N SER A 383 12.80 15.89 2.43
CA SER A 383 13.60 14.76 1.93
C SER A 383 13.38 13.56 2.83
N ILE A 384 12.93 12.44 2.26
CA ILE A 384 12.70 11.15 2.93
C ILE A 384 13.76 10.16 2.46
N ASN A 385 14.35 9.44 3.41
CA ASN A 385 15.26 8.32 3.14
C ASN A 385 14.52 7.01 3.43
N CYS A 386 14.36 6.17 2.41
CA CYS A 386 13.57 4.95 2.43
C CYS A 386 14.51 3.74 2.25
N ASN A 387 14.76 3.00 3.34
CA ASN A 387 15.80 1.97 3.45
C ASN A 387 15.26 0.60 3.90
N ALA A 388 14.01 0.51 4.36
CA ALA A 388 13.37 -0.72 4.83
C ALA A 388 12.79 -1.57 3.66
N LEU A 389 13.59 -1.71 2.60
CA LEU A 389 13.19 -2.27 1.31
C LEU A 389 13.39 -3.80 1.27
N VAL A 390 12.40 -4.52 0.74
CA VAL A 390 12.45 -5.99 0.64
C VAL A 390 13.38 -6.42 -0.50
N LYS A 391 14.34 -7.32 -0.22
CA LYS A 391 15.29 -7.83 -1.22
C LYS A 391 14.62 -8.75 -2.24
N GLY A 392 15.09 -8.73 -3.48
CA GLY A 392 14.59 -9.59 -4.56
C GLY A 392 13.15 -9.29 -4.98
N LYS A 393 12.67 -8.06 -4.72
CA LYS A 393 11.30 -7.60 -4.99
C LYS A 393 11.31 -6.30 -5.78
N SER A 394 10.38 -6.18 -6.71
CA SER A 394 9.86 -4.89 -7.17
C SER A 394 8.94 -4.28 -6.12
N GLY A 395 8.64 -2.98 -6.24
CA GLY A 395 7.66 -2.30 -5.40
C GLY A 395 7.37 -0.89 -5.87
N THR A 396 6.49 -0.22 -5.12
CA THR A 396 6.05 1.15 -5.34
C THR A 396 6.34 1.97 -4.10
N LEU A 397 7.00 3.11 -4.25
CA LEU A 397 7.07 4.12 -3.18
C LEU A 397 5.85 5.04 -3.32
N ARG A 398 4.92 4.96 -2.37
CA ARG A 398 3.65 5.69 -2.39
C ARG A 398 3.70 6.86 -1.41
N ILE A 399 3.57 8.08 -1.93
CA ILE A 399 3.76 9.32 -1.17
C ILE A 399 2.41 9.88 -0.70
N VAL A 400 2.25 9.96 0.62
CA VAL A 400 1.05 10.50 1.29
C VAL A 400 1.42 11.77 2.04
N THR A 401 0.72 12.87 1.74
CA THR A 401 0.84 14.14 2.45
C THR A 401 -0.27 14.26 3.51
N LEU A 402 0.04 14.89 4.65
CA LEU A 402 -0.90 15.10 5.77
C LEU A 402 -1.09 16.60 6.03
N GLN A 403 -2.32 17.09 5.94
CA GLN A 403 -2.69 18.50 6.13
C GLN A 403 -3.27 18.77 7.51
N ALA A 404 -3.07 19.99 8.03
CA ALA A 404 -3.30 20.33 9.43
C ALA A 404 -4.78 20.30 9.90
N ASN A 405 -5.75 20.12 9.00
CA ASN A 405 -7.17 19.83 9.27
C ASN A 405 -7.50 18.33 9.42
N GLY A 406 -6.52 17.44 9.28
CA GLY A 406 -6.72 15.99 9.23
C GLY A 406 -6.60 15.40 7.82
N ALA A 407 -6.85 16.18 6.77
CA ALA A 407 -6.93 15.65 5.40
C ALA A 407 -5.60 15.02 4.95
N ALA A 408 -5.68 13.87 4.29
CA ALA A 408 -4.52 13.14 3.77
C ALA A 408 -4.72 12.80 2.29
N SER A 409 -3.66 12.90 1.49
CA SER A 409 -3.71 12.54 0.06
C SER A 409 -3.58 11.02 -0.13
N SER A 410 -4.66 10.28 0.17
CA SER A 410 -4.64 8.81 0.17
C SER A 410 -6.04 8.20 0.10
N ALA A 411 -6.23 7.17 -0.74
CA ALA A 411 -7.50 6.43 -0.86
C ALA A 411 -8.02 5.88 0.50
N ALA A 412 -7.12 5.43 1.39
CA ALA A 412 -7.45 4.99 2.75
C ALA A 412 -8.01 6.09 3.68
N ALA A 413 -7.99 7.36 3.25
CA ALA A 413 -8.71 8.46 3.91
C ALA A 413 -10.05 8.81 3.24
N GLY A 414 -10.48 8.00 2.27
CA GLY A 414 -11.63 8.23 1.41
C GLY A 414 -11.49 9.44 0.47
N ARG A 415 -10.29 10.03 0.36
CA ARG A 415 -10.07 11.34 -0.28
C ARG A 415 -8.67 11.48 -0.89
N GLY A 416 -8.62 11.99 -2.12
CA GLY A 416 -7.37 12.30 -2.83
C GLY A 416 -6.61 11.06 -3.33
N THR A 417 -5.58 11.31 -4.15
CA THR A 417 -4.67 10.30 -4.69
C THR A 417 -3.28 10.44 -4.08
N SER A 418 -2.52 9.34 -4.07
CA SER A 418 -1.13 9.28 -3.67
C SER A 418 -0.25 9.19 -4.92
N PRO A 419 0.77 10.03 -5.12
CA PRO A 419 1.76 9.82 -6.17
C PRO A 419 2.63 8.59 -5.89
N GLU A 420 2.85 7.78 -6.92
CA GLU A 420 3.48 6.46 -6.83
C GLU A 420 4.70 6.37 -7.76
N TYR A 421 5.79 5.79 -7.24
CA TYR A 421 7.10 5.78 -7.89
C TYR A 421 7.67 4.34 -7.88
N PRO A 422 7.86 3.67 -9.03
CA PRO A 422 8.31 2.28 -9.06
C PRO A 422 9.78 2.15 -8.64
N TYR A 423 10.13 1.05 -8.00
CA TYR A 423 11.50 0.63 -7.70
C TYR A 423 11.69 -0.88 -7.85
N ASN A 424 12.93 -1.30 -8.10
CA ASN A 424 13.36 -2.68 -8.05
C ASN A 424 14.43 -2.86 -6.95
N VAL A 425 14.48 -4.04 -6.33
CA VAL A 425 15.52 -4.39 -5.35
C VAL A 425 16.12 -5.75 -5.72
N SER A 426 17.44 -5.79 -5.92
CA SER A 426 18.17 -7.02 -6.23
C SER A 426 18.19 -8.01 -5.06
N ALA A 427 18.63 -9.25 -5.31
CA ALA A 427 18.78 -10.28 -4.26
C ALA A 427 19.81 -9.86 -3.18
N GLU A 428 20.82 -9.09 -3.55
CA GLU A 428 21.84 -8.52 -2.67
C GLU A 428 21.27 -7.38 -1.79
N GLY A 429 20.17 -6.78 -2.25
CA GLY A 429 19.56 -5.58 -1.69
C GLY A 429 20.00 -4.29 -2.37
N VAL A 430 20.40 -4.33 -3.64
CA VAL A 430 20.74 -3.13 -4.42
C VAL A 430 19.48 -2.56 -5.06
N VAL A 431 19.25 -1.27 -4.88
CA VAL A 431 18.10 -0.55 -5.44
C VAL A 431 18.37 -0.16 -6.89
N ASP A 432 17.44 -0.50 -7.78
CA ASP A 432 17.37 -0.10 -9.17
C ASP A 432 16.14 0.79 -9.39
N LEU A 433 16.33 1.91 -10.12
CA LEU A 433 15.31 2.92 -10.43
C LEU A 433 15.10 3.10 -11.94
N ASP A 434 15.62 2.20 -12.79
CA ASP A 434 15.53 2.35 -14.25
C ASP A 434 14.09 2.29 -14.78
N ALA A 435 13.18 1.63 -14.05
CA ALA A 435 11.74 1.71 -14.27
C ALA A 435 11.23 3.17 -14.30
N TRP A 436 11.61 3.94 -13.27
CA TRP A 436 11.27 5.35 -13.14
C TRP A 436 12.04 6.23 -14.15
N ASN A 437 13.33 5.97 -14.34
CA ASN A 437 14.15 6.71 -15.30
C ASN A 437 13.57 6.58 -16.73
N ALA A 438 13.12 5.38 -17.11
CA ALA A 438 12.40 5.13 -18.35
C ALA A 438 11.07 5.88 -18.39
N GLN A 439 10.23 5.78 -17.35
CA GLN A 439 8.94 6.48 -17.27
C GLN A 439 9.10 8.00 -17.49
N GLN A 440 10.10 8.63 -16.89
CA GLN A 440 10.37 10.07 -17.07
C GLN A 440 10.83 10.43 -18.48
N GLN A 441 11.62 9.58 -19.14
CA GLN A 441 12.00 9.76 -20.55
C GLN A 441 10.84 9.50 -21.52
N LEU A 442 9.89 8.64 -21.13
CA LEU A 442 8.76 8.20 -21.95
C LEU A 442 7.51 9.08 -21.80
N MET A 443 7.29 9.77 -20.69
CA MET A 443 6.10 10.62 -20.47
C MET A 443 5.82 11.65 -21.60
N PRO A 444 6.83 12.31 -22.23
CA PRO A 444 6.59 13.17 -23.40
C PRO A 444 6.18 12.38 -24.66
N LEU A 445 6.68 11.16 -24.83
CA LEU A 445 6.27 10.24 -25.90
C LEU A 445 4.82 9.77 -25.67
N GLU A 446 4.46 9.38 -24.45
CA GLU A 446 3.08 9.02 -24.07
C GLU A 446 2.12 10.15 -24.42
N THR A 447 2.45 11.38 -24.02
CA THR A 447 1.68 12.60 -24.35
C THR A 447 1.52 12.79 -25.86
N ALA A 448 2.58 12.58 -26.65
CA ALA A 448 2.54 12.71 -28.12
C ALA A 448 1.71 11.59 -28.80
N VAL A 449 1.76 10.36 -28.27
CA VAL A 449 0.98 9.21 -28.76
C VAL A 449 -0.50 9.35 -28.41
N LEU A 450 -0.83 9.75 -27.18
CA LEU A 450 -2.21 9.98 -26.71
C LEU A 450 -2.88 11.12 -27.48
N SER A 451 -2.19 12.24 -27.69
CA SER A 451 -2.65 13.35 -28.52
C SER A 451 -2.67 13.07 -30.03
N ARG A 452 -2.28 11.85 -30.45
CA ARG A 452 -2.17 11.41 -31.86
C ARG A 452 -1.32 12.36 -32.72
N ASN A 453 -0.28 12.95 -32.14
CA ASN A 453 0.58 13.92 -32.80
C ASN A 453 1.87 13.26 -33.31
N ARG A 454 1.84 12.75 -34.55
CA ARG A 454 3.00 12.11 -35.20
C ARG A 454 4.25 12.99 -35.19
N ALA A 455 4.11 14.29 -35.48
CA ALA A 455 5.23 15.22 -35.55
C ALA A 455 5.89 15.42 -34.17
N ALA A 456 5.11 15.38 -33.07
CA ALA A 456 5.66 15.40 -31.72
C ALA A 456 6.39 14.09 -31.37
N VAL A 457 5.92 12.93 -31.84
CA VAL A 457 6.65 11.65 -31.69
C VAL A 457 7.98 11.70 -32.45
N GLU A 458 7.98 12.18 -33.70
CA GLU A 458 9.20 12.33 -34.51
C GLU A 458 10.19 13.35 -33.92
N ALA A 459 9.70 14.42 -33.27
CA ALA A 459 10.52 15.36 -32.53
C ALA A 459 11.08 14.72 -31.24
N MET A 460 10.30 13.89 -30.54
CA MET A 460 10.75 13.23 -29.32
C MET A 460 11.81 12.17 -29.60
N ILE A 461 11.71 11.41 -30.70
CA ILE A 461 12.77 10.48 -31.14
C ILE A 461 14.10 11.24 -31.31
N LYS A 462 14.11 12.36 -32.04
CA LYS A 462 15.31 13.20 -32.22
C LYS A 462 15.85 13.74 -30.89
N SER A 463 14.98 14.05 -29.94
CA SER A 463 15.36 14.49 -28.59
C SER A 463 16.02 13.36 -27.79
N LEU A 464 15.45 12.15 -27.82
CA LEU A 464 16.03 10.95 -27.19
C LEU A 464 17.38 10.57 -27.81
N GLU A 465 17.52 10.67 -29.14
CA GLU A 465 18.77 10.42 -29.86
C GLU A 465 19.86 11.43 -29.47
N ALA A 466 19.52 12.72 -29.39
CA ALA A 466 20.44 13.77 -28.94
C ALA A 466 20.85 13.61 -27.46
N GLN A 467 19.94 13.12 -26.61
CA GLN A 467 20.19 12.79 -25.21
C GLN A 467 20.95 11.47 -25.01
N LYS A 468 21.13 10.66 -26.07
CA LYS A 468 21.68 9.29 -26.02
C LYS A 468 20.90 8.36 -25.07
N ALA A 469 19.57 8.44 -25.14
CA ALA A 469 18.68 7.54 -24.41
C ALA A 469 18.97 6.06 -24.73
N ALA A 470 18.61 5.16 -23.80
CA ALA A 470 18.87 3.74 -23.95
C ALA A 470 18.18 3.15 -25.19
N ALA A 471 18.78 2.10 -25.77
CA ALA A 471 18.37 1.55 -27.06
C ALA A 471 16.91 1.07 -27.09
N ASN A 472 16.42 0.50 -25.99
CA ASN A 472 15.03 0.11 -25.81
C ASN A 472 14.07 1.32 -25.80
N ILE A 473 14.44 2.44 -25.17
CA ILE A 473 13.63 3.67 -25.14
C ILE A 473 13.51 4.27 -26.55
N LEU A 474 14.61 4.25 -27.32
CA LEU A 474 14.62 4.64 -28.73
C LEU A 474 13.79 3.70 -29.61
N GLU A 475 13.86 2.39 -29.36
CA GLU A 475 13.08 1.39 -30.08
C GLU A 475 11.58 1.52 -29.79
N MET A 476 11.18 1.67 -28.53
CA MET A 476 9.79 1.99 -28.13
C MET A 476 9.25 3.21 -28.87
N ALA A 477 10.01 4.31 -28.89
CA ALA A 477 9.59 5.54 -29.57
C ALA A 477 9.40 5.33 -31.08
N ARG A 478 10.29 4.55 -31.73
CA ARG A 478 10.20 4.19 -33.16
C ARG A 478 9.04 3.23 -33.46
N VAL A 479 8.75 2.27 -32.58
CA VAL A 479 7.59 1.37 -32.73
C VAL A 479 6.28 2.13 -32.51
N GLN A 480 6.21 3.05 -31.53
CA GLN A 480 5.04 3.93 -31.40
C GLN A 480 4.84 4.86 -32.59
N LEU A 481 5.92 5.30 -33.26
CA LEU A 481 5.80 6.02 -34.53
C LEU A 481 5.24 5.11 -35.64
N ALA A 482 5.72 3.88 -35.77
CA ALA A 482 5.21 2.91 -36.75
C ALA A 482 3.72 2.56 -36.54
N ASN A 483 3.25 2.56 -35.29
CA ASN A 483 1.85 2.35 -34.93
C ASN A 483 0.90 3.40 -35.55
N PHE A 484 1.37 4.58 -35.96
CA PHE A 484 0.55 5.57 -36.70
C PHE A 484 0.21 5.11 -38.13
N ASP A 485 1.09 4.32 -38.76
CA ASP A 485 0.91 3.88 -40.15
C ASP A 485 0.01 2.64 -40.28
N ALA A 486 -0.36 2.01 -39.15
CA ALA A 486 -1.27 0.87 -39.04
C ALA A 486 -0.96 -0.34 -39.97
N LYS A 487 0.29 -0.47 -40.42
CA LYS A 487 0.74 -1.51 -41.34
C LYS A 487 0.89 -2.84 -40.62
N VAL A 488 -0.13 -3.69 -40.74
CA VAL A 488 -0.03 -5.11 -40.39
C VAL A 488 0.96 -5.78 -41.35
N GLY A 489 1.93 -6.52 -40.82
CA GLY A 489 2.93 -7.26 -41.60
C GLY A 489 2.36 -8.51 -42.30
N PRO A 490 3.23 -9.36 -42.87
CA PRO A 490 2.81 -10.64 -43.44
C PRO A 490 2.25 -11.59 -42.37
N ALA A 491 1.47 -12.60 -42.77
CA ALA A 491 1.23 -13.74 -41.89
C ALA A 491 2.54 -14.52 -41.70
N PRO A 492 2.79 -15.19 -40.55
CA PRO A 492 4.05 -15.91 -40.36
C PRO A 492 4.35 -16.99 -41.41
N ALA A 493 3.33 -17.60 -42.01
CA ALA A 493 3.47 -18.52 -43.14
C ALA A 493 4.00 -17.84 -44.43
N ASP A 494 3.80 -16.53 -44.62
CA ASP A 494 4.22 -15.78 -45.82
C ASP A 494 5.52 -14.99 -45.60
N ALA A 495 5.97 -14.89 -44.35
CA ALA A 495 7.08 -14.03 -43.96
C ALA A 495 8.47 -14.53 -44.42
N THR A 496 9.30 -13.58 -44.83
CA THR A 496 10.70 -13.78 -45.23
C THR A 496 11.66 -13.35 -44.11
N GLY A 497 12.89 -13.89 -44.11
CA GLY A 497 13.84 -13.72 -43.00
C GLY A 497 13.77 -14.84 -41.95
N ASN A 498 14.66 -14.80 -40.96
CA ASN A 498 14.82 -15.89 -39.98
C ASN A 498 14.19 -15.60 -38.61
N THR A 499 13.67 -14.39 -38.41
CA THR A 499 12.98 -13.95 -37.18
C THR A 499 11.73 -13.13 -37.53
N LEU A 500 10.72 -13.15 -36.67
CA LEU A 500 9.48 -12.38 -36.82
C LEU A 500 8.82 -12.09 -35.46
N TYR A 501 8.52 -10.83 -35.18
CA TYR A 501 7.71 -10.45 -34.02
C TYR A 501 6.22 -10.71 -34.29
N LEU A 502 5.55 -11.50 -33.45
CA LEU A 502 4.13 -11.85 -33.63
C LEU A 502 3.19 -10.64 -33.49
N SER A 503 3.62 -9.58 -32.81
CA SER A 503 2.87 -8.33 -32.74
C SER A 503 3.01 -7.43 -33.97
N GLU A 504 3.96 -7.71 -34.87
CA GLU A 504 4.08 -7.07 -36.18
C GLU A 504 3.50 -7.94 -37.31
N ALA A 505 3.33 -9.24 -37.05
CA ALA A 505 2.75 -10.21 -37.98
C ALA A 505 1.21 -10.12 -38.07
N LYS A 506 0.64 -10.57 -39.19
CA LYS A 506 -0.82 -10.67 -39.36
C LYS A 506 -1.38 -11.87 -38.56
N PRO A 507 -2.30 -11.65 -37.61
CA PRO A 507 -3.07 -12.73 -36.99
C PRO A 507 -4.11 -13.28 -37.97
N SER A 508 -4.44 -14.56 -37.83
CA SER A 508 -5.60 -15.22 -38.45
C SER A 508 -6.90 -14.86 -37.71
N SER A 509 -6.84 -14.72 -36.38
CA SER A 509 -7.93 -14.22 -35.53
C SER A 509 -7.38 -13.64 -34.22
N ALA A 510 -8.12 -12.74 -33.59
CA ALA A 510 -7.77 -12.16 -32.28
C ALA A 510 -9.02 -11.77 -31.49
N SER A 511 -9.05 -12.08 -30.21
CA SER A 511 -10.14 -11.76 -29.26
C SER A 511 -9.60 -11.61 -27.84
N VAL A 512 -10.16 -10.69 -27.07
CA VAL A 512 -9.80 -10.39 -25.67
C VAL A 512 -11.07 -10.11 -24.85
N GLY A 513 -11.02 -10.31 -23.53
CA GLY A 513 -12.16 -10.12 -22.65
C GLY A 513 -12.58 -8.66 -22.41
N TRP A 514 -11.65 -7.72 -22.55
CA TRP A 514 -11.89 -6.28 -22.35
C TRP A 514 -11.37 -5.44 -23.53
N LEU A 515 -12.12 -4.39 -23.86
CA LEU A 515 -11.82 -3.46 -24.97
C LEU A 515 -11.65 -4.17 -26.33
N ARG A 516 -10.43 -4.22 -26.88
CA ARG A 516 -10.14 -4.83 -28.19
C ARG A 516 -8.65 -5.22 -28.31
N PRO A 517 -8.29 -6.18 -29.17
CA PRO A 517 -6.89 -6.52 -29.43
C PRO A 517 -6.08 -5.30 -29.88
N THR A 518 -4.93 -5.08 -29.25
CA THR A 518 -3.94 -4.07 -29.66
C THR A 518 -2.53 -4.65 -29.66
N TYR A 519 -1.70 -4.09 -30.53
CA TYR A 519 -0.37 -4.59 -30.86
C TYR A 519 0.66 -3.48 -30.67
N ASN A 520 1.77 -3.80 -30.01
CA ASN A 520 2.85 -2.88 -29.61
C ASN A 520 2.37 -1.68 -28.76
N ARG A 521 1.20 -1.78 -28.13
CA ARG A 521 0.61 -0.76 -27.25
C ARG A 521 -0.60 -1.33 -26.50
N LEU A 522 -0.91 -0.72 -25.37
CA LEU A 522 -2.20 -0.90 -24.69
C LEU A 522 -3.36 -0.22 -25.45
N PRO A 523 -4.61 -0.67 -25.24
CA PRO A 523 -5.78 0.06 -25.69
C PRO A 523 -5.93 1.35 -24.89
N VAL A 524 -6.40 2.40 -25.57
CA VAL A 524 -6.72 3.70 -24.97
C VAL A 524 -8.18 3.95 -25.29
N GLY A 525 -9.00 4.10 -24.24
CA GLY A 525 -10.41 4.47 -24.32
C GLY A 525 -10.61 5.97 -24.05
N GLU A 526 -11.85 6.43 -24.13
CA GLU A 526 -12.18 7.85 -23.87
C GLU A 526 -12.39 8.12 -22.36
N ASP A 527 -12.67 7.08 -21.56
CA ASP A 527 -12.97 7.16 -20.12
C ASP A 527 -11.87 6.58 -19.19
N GLU A 528 -10.81 5.95 -19.71
CA GLU A 528 -9.67 5.42 -18.91
C GLU A 528 -8.35 6.11 -19.26
N ALA A 529 -7.73 6.79 -18.29
CA ALA A 529 -6.43 7.46 -18.41
C ALA A 529 -5.22 6.48 -18.34
N ASN A 530 -5.20 5.49 -19.22
CA ASN A 530 -4.12 4.50 -19.31
C ASN A 530 -2.94 5.00 -20.17
N SER A 531 -1.71 4.66 -19.78
CA SER A 531 -0.55 4.80 -20.68
C SER A 531 -0.75 3.91 -21.92
N PRO A 532 -0.36 4.37 -23.12
CA PRO A 532 -0.37 3.53 -24.32
C PRO A 532 0.79 2.51 -24.33
N LEU A 533 1.79 2.63 -23.46
CA LEU A 533 3.01 1.83 -23.51
C LEU A 533 2.85 0.48 -22.80
N LEU A 534 3.61 -0.52 -23.25
CA LEU A 534 3.64 -1.85 -22.64
C LEU A 534 4.63 -1.86 -21.47
N ASN A 535 4.14 -2.12 -20.25
CA ASN A 535 4.98 -2.38 -19.09
C ASN A 535 4.52 -3.61 -18.30
N ALA A 536 5.47 -4.29 -17.66
CA ALA A 536 5.25 -5.39 -16.72
C ALA A 536 6.50 -5.57 -15.85
N ALA A 537 6.35 -5.97 -14.59
CA ALA A 537 7.47 -6.23 -13.67
C ALA A 537 8.55 -5.11 -13.64
N GLY A 538 8.10 -3.85 -13.55
CA GLY A 538 8.99 -2.68 -13.55
C GLY A 538 9.77 -2.46 -14.86
N LYS A 539 9.44 -3.14 -15.95
CA LYS A 539 10.13 -3.02 -17.25
C LYS A 539 9.17 -2.57 -18.35
N TYR A 540 9.70 -1.76 -19.25
CA TYR A 540 9.01 -1.29 -20.45
C TYR A 540 9.47 -2.08 -21.69
N TYR A 541 8.52 -2.39 -22.58
CA TYR A 541 8.73 -3.23 -23.75
C TYR A 541 8.34 -2.49 -25.02
N ALA A 542 9.12 -2.69 -26.10
CA ALA A 542 8.83 -2.07 -27.40
C ALA A 542 7.72 -2.80 -28.16
N ARG A 543 7.64 -4.12 -28.02
CA ARG A 543 6.66 -4.95 -28.74
C ARG A 543 5.86 -5.84 -27.82
N GLY A 544 4.68 -6.21 -28.29
CA GLY A 544 3.82 -7.14 -27.60
C GLY A 544 2.37 -7.12 -28.05
N ILE A 545 1.57 -7.98 -27.43
CA ILE A 545 0.17 -8.22 -27.74
C ILE A 545 -0.64 -8.04 -26.46
N TYR A 546 -1.60 -7.12 -26.48
CA TYR A 546 -2.58 -6.97 -25.41
C TYR A 546 -3.58 -8.11 -25.46
N ALA A 547 -3.67 -8.87 -24.36
CA ALA A 547 -4.36 -10.15 -24.28
C ALA A 547 -5.11 -10.28 -22.94
N HIS A 548 -6.07 -9.37 -22.69
CA HIS A 548 -6.87 -9.38 -21.46
C HIS A 548 -7.74 -10.63 -21.36
N ALA A 549 -7.72 -11.32 -20.21
CA ALA A 549 -8.43 -12.58 -20.04
C ALA A 549 -9.96 -12.43 -20.22
N PRO A 550 -10.66 -13.42 -20.81
CA PRO A 550 -10.08 -14.50 -21.62
C PRO A 550 -9.60 -13.97 -22.98
N ALA A 551 -8.37 -14.30 -23.39
CA ALA A 551 -7.80 -13.89 -24.67
C ALA A 551 -7.38 -15.07 -25.55
N LYS A 552 -7.43 -14.88 -26.87
CA LYS A 552 -6.92 -15.79 -27.90
C LYS A 552 -6.42 -14.99 -29.11
N HIS A 553 -5.20 -15.25 -29.56
CA HIS A 553 -4.62 -14.72 -30.79
C HIS A 553 -4.04 -15.87 -31.61
N THR A 554 -4.57 -16.09 -32.81
CA THR A 554 -4.23 -17.23 -33.67
C THR A 554 -3.40 -16.78 -34.86
N TYR A 555 -2.39 -17.55 -35.24
CA TYR A 555 -1.46 -17.25 -36.34
C TYR A 555 -1.21 -18.49 -37.20
N ASN A 556 -1.22 -18.33 -38.52
CA ASN A 556 -0.74 -19.33 -39.47
C ASN A 556 0.79 -19.26 -39.59
N LEU A 557 1.49 -20.31 -39.14
CA LEU A 557 2.94 -20.51 -39.22
C LEU A 557 3.34 -21.34 -40.46
N GLY A 558 2.43 -22.14 -41.01
CA GLY A 558 2.66 -22.98 -42.19
C GLY A 558 3.84 -23.95 -42.06
N GLY A 559 4.21 -24.37 -40.83
CA GLY A 559 5.33 -25.26 -40.56
C GLY A 559 6.73 -24.66 -40.77
N LYS A 560 6.85 -23.34 -41.02
CA LYS A 560 8.11 -22.67 -41.44
C LYS A 560 9.00 -22.16 -40.30
N TRP A 561 8.62 -22.40 -39.05
CA TRP A 561 9.26 -21.86 -37.85
C TRP A 561 9.64 -23.00 -36.91
N GLY A 562 10.76 -22.86 -36.19
CA GLY A 562 11.27 -23.86 -35.26
C GLY A 562 11.03 -23.50 -33.79
N ARG A 563 11.06 -22.21 -33.43
CA ARG A 563 11.05 -21.76 -32.03
C ARG A 563 10.23 -20.50 -31.83
N LEU A 564 9.63 -20.38 -30.66
CA LEU A 564 8.88 -19.22 -30.19
C LEU A 564 9.41 -18.80 -28.81
N THR A 565 9.85 -17.56 -28.67
CA THR A 565 10.34 -16.99 -27.40
C THR A 565 9.62 -15.68 -27.07
N GLY A 566 9.70 -15.24 -25.82
CA GLY A 566 9.14 -13.97 -25.35
C GLY A 566 8.96 -13.94 -23.84
N THR A 567 8.07 -13.09 -23.34
CA THR A 567 7.72 -13.02 -21.90
C THR A 567 6.21 -12.82 -21.72
N GLY A 568 5.57 -13.62 -20.86
CA GLY A 568 4.19 -13.37 -20.41
C GLY A 568 4.21 -12.50 -19.16
N GLY A 569 3.49 -11.38 -19.13
CA GLY A 569 3.49 -10.46 -18.00
C GLY A 569 2.15 -9.78 -17.76
N ALA A 570 1.88 -9.42 -16.51
CA ALA A 570 0.73 -8.59 -16.14
C ALA A 570 1.06 -7.10 -16.32
N ALA A 571 0.12 -6.32 -16.86
CA ALA A 571 0.25 -4.86 -16.93
C ALA A 571 0.34 -4.24 -15.53
N GLN A 572 1.16 -3.19 -15.37
CA GLN A 572 1.35 -2.51 -14.09
C GLN A 572 0.13 -1.64 -13.71
N GLY A 573 -0.22 -1.57 -12.42
CA GLY A 573 -1.29 -0.74 -11.89
C GLY A 573 -2.70 -1.25 -12.17
N LYS A 574 -2.90 -2.58 -12.24
CA LYS A 574 -4.19 -3.22 -12.56
C LYS A 574 -4.59 -4.37 -11.61
N GLY A 575 -3.66 -4.98 -10.90
CA GLY A 575 -3.93 -6.10 -9.97
C GLY A 575 -4.13 -7.46 -10.65
N ALA A 576 -3.84 -7.56 -11.95
CA ALA A 576 -4.09 -8.76 -12.77
C ALA A 576 -3.46 -10.04 -12.22
N THR A 577 -4.15 -11.18 -12.39
CA THR A 577 -3.64 -12.51 -12.07
C THR A 577 -4.06 -13.50 -13.15
N VAL A 578 -3.13 -13.88 -14.02
CA VAL A 578 -3.43 -14.58 -15.28
C VAL A 578 -2.60 -15.84 -15.49
N VAL A 579 -3.06 -16.73 -16.37
CA VAL A 579 -2.30 -17.88 -16.88
C VAL A 579 -2.14 -17.75 -18.40
N PHE A 580 -0.91 -17.85 -18.89
CA PHE A 580 -0.54 -17.80 -20.30
C PHE A 580 -0.40 -19.21 -20.87
N VAL A 581 -0.91 -19.44 -22.08
CA VAL A 581 -0.89 -20.75 -22.73
C VAL A 581 -0.51 -20.61 -24.20
N VAL A 582 0.34 -21.52 -24.68
CA VAL A 582 0.73 -21.65 -26.09
C VAL A 582 0.21 -22.98 -26.61
N THR A 583 -0.59 -22.94 -27.67
CA THR A 583 -1.17 -24.12 -28.34
C THR A 583 -0.72 -24.18 -29.79
N GLY A 584 -0.30 -25.36 -30.26
CA GLY A 584 0.09 -25.62 -31.64
C GLY A 584 -0.72 -26.77 -32.23
N ASP A 585 -1.37 -26.54 -33.38
CA ASP A 585 -2.24 -27.50 -34.09
C ASP A 585 -3.23 -28.23 -33.15
N GLY A 586 -3.81 -27.47 -32.20
CA GLY A 586 -4.81 -27.95 -31.25
C GLY A 586 -4.25 -28.64 -29.99
N LYS A 587 -2.93 -28.66 -29.78
CA LYS A 587 -2.27 -29.24 -28.60
C LYS A 587 -1.58 -28.17 -27.76
N GLU A 588 -1.77 -28.20 -26.46
CA GLU A 588 -0.99 -27.36 -25.53
C GLU A 588 0.50 -27.73 -25.62
N LEU A 589 1.35 -26.75 -25.94
CA LEU A 589 2.80 -26.89 -26.04
C LEU A 589 3.50 -26.35 -24.78
N TRP A 590 2.90 -25.32 -24.16
CA TRP A 590 3.39 -24.69 -22.95
C TRP A 590 2.26 -23.99 -22.21
N ARG A 591 2.35 -23.97 -20.88
CA ARG A 591 1.46 -23.27 -19.96
C ARG A 591 2.28 -22.66 -18.83
N SER A 592 1.98 -21.41 -18.47
CA SER A 592 2.65 -20.73 -17.37
C SER A 592 2.20 -21.26 -16.01
N LYS A 593 3.01 -21.03 -14.98
CA LYS A 593 2.44 -20.84 -13.63
C LYS A 593 1.51 -19.62 -13.63
N MET A 594 0.68 -19.45 -12.61
CA MET A 594 -0.03 -18.18 -12.41
C MET A 594 0.98 -17.00 -12.34
N VAL A 595 0.73 -15.96 -13.12
CA VAL A 595 1.51 -14.72 -13.19
C VAL A 595 0.67 -13.60 -12.59
N ARG A 596 1.21 -12.90 -11.59
CA ARG A 596 0.54 -11.76 -10.93
C ARG A 596 1.10 -10.41 -11.40
N GLU A 597 0.45 -9.31 -11.04
CA GLU A 597 1.06 -7.98 -11.19
C GLU A 597 2.49 -7.95 -10.63
N GLY A 598 3.40 -7.32 -11.38
CA GLY A 598 4.81 -7.22 -11.07
C GLY A 598 5.62 -8.51 -11.28
N GLU A 599 4.97 -9.62 -11.65
CA GLU A 599 5.66 -10.78 -12.22
C GLU A 599 5.70 -10.70 -13.76
N ALA A 600 6.79 -11.21 -14.32
CA ALA A 600 6.95 -11.45 -15.75
C ALA A 600 7.72 -12.75 -15.95
N LEU A 601 7.17 -13.66 -16.76
CA LEU A 601 7.70 -15.02 -16.95
C LEU A 601 8.21 -15.19 -18.39
N PRO A 602 9.53 -15.35 -18.61
CA PRO A 602 10.04 -15.68 -19.93
C PRO A 602 9.56 -17.06 -20.37
N PHE A 603 9.26 -17.22 -21.66
CA PHE A 603 8.89 -18.49 -22.27
C PHE A 603 9.75 -18.79 -23.49
N ASP A 604 9.90 -20.09 -23.75
CA ASP A 604 10.68 -20.64 -24.84
C ASP A 604 10.05 -21.99 -25.24
N VAL A 605 9.54 -22.06 -26.46
CA VAL A 605 8.64 -23.13 -26.93
C VAL A 605 9.09 -23.62 -28.31
N ASP A 606 9.21 -24.94 -28.47
CA ASP A 606 9.40 -25.58 -29.78
C ASP A 606 8.08 -25.52 -30.56
N VAL A 607 8.12 -24.96 -31.77
CA VAL A 607 6.97 -24.86 -32.68
C VAL A 607 7.26 -25.51 -34.05
N LYS A 608 8.26 -26.39 -34.11
CA LYS A 608 8.75 -27.01 -35.34
C LYS A 608 7.67 -27.82 -36.05
N GLY A 609 7.30 -27.35 -37.23
CA GLY A 609 6.28 -27.98 -38.06
C GLY A 609 4.83 -27.64 -37.68
N VAL A 610 4.61 -26.78 -36.68
CA VAL A 610 3.28 -26.28 -36.32
C VAL A 610 2.72 -25.42 -37.44
N ASN A 611 1.46 -25.65 -37.81
CA ASN A 611 0.77 -24.93 -38.89
C ASN A 611 -0.04 -23.76 -38.34
N THR A 612 -0.75 -23.99 -37.22
CA THR A 612 -1.58 -23.00 -36.52
C THR A 612 -1.10 -22.88 -35.07
N LEU A 613 -0.66 -21.67 -34.71
CA LEU A 613 -0.32 -21.28 -33.33
C LEU A 613 -1.49 -20.52 -32.72
N GLU A 614 -1.87 -20.81 -31.48
CA GLU A 614 -2.72 -19.96 -30.65
C GLU A 614 -1.96 -19.53 -29.39
N LEU A 615 -1.98 -18.23 -29.12
CA LEU A 615 -1.56 -17.62 -27.85
C LEU A 615 -2.82 -17.26 -27.07
N SER A 616 -3.01 -17.81 -25.87
CA SER A 616 -4.20 -17.56 -25.05
C SER A 616 -3.86 -17.17 -23.61
N VAL A 617 -4.77 -16.40 -23.00
CA VAL A 617 -4.66 -15.94 -21.62
C VAL A 617 -5.95 -16.28 -20.88
N GLU A 618 -5.81 -16.95 -19.75
CA GLU A 618 -6.86 -17.47 -18.90
C GLU A 618 -6.88 -16.74 -17.53
N ASP A 619 -8.04 -16.76 -16.88
CA ASP A 619 -8.33 -16.25 -15.53
C ASP A 619 -7.46 -16.96 -14.46
N GLY A 620 -6.94 -16.22 -13.48
CA GLY A 620 -6.15 -16.75 -12.37
C GLY A 620 -6.95 -17.52 -11.31
N GLY A 621 -8.28 -17.57 -11.41
CA GLY A 621 -9.19 -18.20 -10.45
C GLY A 621 -9.85 -17.23 -9.48
N ASN A 622 -9.76 -15.92 -9.74
CA ASN A 622 -10.38 -14.84 -8.97
C ASN A 622 -11.49 -14.10 -9.76
N GLY A 623 -11.67 -14.42 -11.04
CA GLY A 623 -12.54 -13.67 -11.94
C GLY A 623 -11.75 -12.62 -12.71
N VAL A 624 -12.05 -12.49 -14.01
CA VAL A 624 -11.37 -11.64 -15.01
C VAL A 624 -11.32 -10.12 -14.75
N GLY A 625 -11.62 -9.65 -13.54
CA GLY A 625 -11.56 -8.25 -13.16
C GLY A 625 -10.13 -7.70 -13.24
N SER A 626 -9.89 -6.80 -14.19
CA SER A 626 -8.58 -6.18 -14.42
C SER A 626 -7.45 -7.12 -14.86
N ASP A 627 -7.77 -8.27 -15.46
CA ASP A 627 -6.79 -9.25 -15.98
C ASP A 627 -6.09 -8.81 -17.28
N TRP A 628 -5.34 -7.71 -17.21
CA TRP A 628 -4.57 -7.11 -18.30
C TRP A 628 -3.28 -7.92 -18.60
N GLY A 629 -3.43 -9.14 -19.12
CA GLY A 629 -2.33 -9.97 -19.59
C GLY A 629 -1.67 -9.46 -20.88
N LEU A 630 -0.34 -9.54 -20.96
CA LEU A 630 0.49 -9.09 -22.07
C LEU A 630 1.45 -10.19 -22.53
N TRP A 631 1.50 -10.45 -23.83
CA TRP A 631 2.60 -11.19 -24.47
C TRP A 631 3.65 -10.18 -24.93
N LEU A 632 4.86 -10.22 -24.36
CA LEU A 632 5.89 -9.18 -24.48
C LEU A 632 7.08 -9.70 -25.30
N ASP A 633 7.51 -8.89 -26.27
CA ASP A 633 8.44 -9.25 -27.36
C ASP A 633 8.27 -10.69 -27.94
N PRO A 634 7.04 -11.16 -28.24
CA PRO A 634 6.81 -12.54 -28.71
C PRO A 634 7.40 -12.72 -30.12
N THR A 635 8.40 -13.60 -30.22
CA THR A 635 9.30 -13.70 -31.39
C THR A 635 9.37 -15.13 -31.90
N LEU A 636 9.08 -15.33 -33.19
CA LEU A 636 9.35 -16.58 -33.89
C LEU A 636 10.77 -16.58 -34.46
N ALA A 637 11.41 -17.75 -34.44
CA ALA A 637 12.70 -18.04 -35.08
C ALA A 637 12.65 -19.37 -35.87
N ARG A 638 13.48 -19.49 -36.91
CA ARG A 638 13.56 -20.67 -37.78
C ARG A 638 14.50 -21.75 -37.25
#